data_AF-A0A7C2Q9L8-F1
#
_entry.id   AF-A0A7C2Q9L8-F1
#
_cell.length_a   1.000
_cell.length_b   1.000
_cell.length_c   1.000
_cell.angle_alpha   90.00
_cell.angle_beta   90.00
_cell.angle_gamma   90.00
#
_symmetry.space_group_name_H-M   'P 1'
#
loop_
_entity.id
_entity.type
_entity.pdbx_description
1 polymer ?
#
loop_
_entity_poly.entity_id
_entity_poly.type
_entity_poly.pdbx_seq_one_letter_code
_entity_poly.pdbx_strand_id
1 'polypeptide(L)'
;MLAALALALLAAGGYLAVLAIDYNSKATHRLLPGAAFRPSERYLAWRHGVRLPQKSALPPPITLPETKSTLRLVDANKGRELFWGTCVTCHGRGGEGMPGYGKDLVASRFVAERDDAGLVDFVKQGRSPWDPLNTTKVQMPPRGGNPMLSDADLRDIVAFIRELQKERAAKVASPPAATAGADQPPGAPATVAASSEPVAGVTPAPGEDPLLARSVIPRAVYGTSGLDPAFFAAANRPKWKPPENASTFFGMYFSATVLHGVHVLLGTAVMGLLVVNVVRRGASGRLYAPVLLGGAFWWWLTACWLALFPAVYL
;
A
#
# COMPACT_ATOMS: atom_id res chain seq x y z
N MET A 1 9.75 0.46 35.19
CA MET A 1 10.61 1.09 34.15
C MET A 1 11.90 0.30 33.93
N LEU A 2 12.73 0.04 34.95
CA LEU A 2 13.98 -0.72 34.82
C LEU A 2 13.81 -2.15 34.26
N ALA A 3 12.80 -2.89 34.70
CA ALA A 3 12.53 -4.24 34.19
C ALA A 3 12.13 -4.27 32.70
N ALA A 4 11.33 -3.29 32.26
CA ALA A 4 10.92 -3.17 30.86
C ALA A 4 12.11 -2.75 29.96
N LEU A 5 12.95 -1.84 30.46
CA LEU A 5 14.19 -1.44 29.79
C LEU A 5 15.16 -2.62 29.66
N ALA A 6 15.35 -3.40 30.73
CA ALA A 6 16.20 -4.58 30.72
C ALA A 6 15.70 -5.64 29.72
N LEU A 7 14.39 -5.89 29.67
CA LEU A 7 13.79 -6.83 28.71
C LEU A 7 13.99 -6.36 27.27
N ALA A 8 13.80 -5.06 26.99
CA ALA A 8 14.03 -4.48 25.67
C ALA A 8 15.51 -4.60 25.24
N LEU A 9 16.45 -4.32 26.15
CA LEU A 9 17.88 -4.45 25.88
C LEU A 9 18.31 -5.90 25.65
N LEU A 10 17.75 -6.85 26.40
CA LEU A 10 18.00 -8.29 26.19
C LEU A 10 17.45 -8.75 24.84
N ALA A 11 16.24 -8.32 24.46
CA ALA A 11 15.68 -8.63 23.15
C ALA A 11 16.51 -8.01 22.00
N ALA A 12 16.97 -6.77 22.16
CA ALA A 12 17.86 -6.10 21.21
C ALA A 12 19.19 -6.86 21.07
N GLY A 13 19.83 -7.19 22.20
CA GLY A 13 21.09 -7.93 22.24
C GLY A 13 20.96 -9.32 21.62
N GLY A 14 19.88 -10.04 21.91
CA GLY A 14 19.59 -11.35 21.30
C GLY A 14 19.43 -11.25 19.78
N TYR A 15 18.69 -10.25 19.29
CA TYR A 15 18.53 -10.02 17.86
C TYR A 15 19.87 -9.66 17.17
N LEU A 16 20.66 -8.79 17.79
CA LEU A 16 22.00 -8.42 17.29
C LEU A 16 22.96 -9.60 17.29
N ALA A 17 22.89 -10.49 18.28
CA ALA A 17 23.70 -11.71 18.32
C ALA A 17 23.34 -12.68 17.18
N VAL A 18 22.04 -12.85 16.89
CA VAL A 18 21.57 -13.65 15.74
C VAL A 18 22.06 -13.04 14.43
N LEU A 19 21.96 -11.72 14.27
CA LEU A 19 22.52 -11.01 13.12
C LEU A 19 24.03 -11.19 13.02
N ALA A 20 24.77 -11.07 14.13
CA ALA A 20 26.22 -11.23 14.12
C ALA A 20 26.64 -12.64 13.68
N ILE A 21 25.95 -13.68 14.16
CA ILE A 21 26.19 -15.08 13.75
C ILE A 21 25.88 -15.25 12.24
N ASP A 22 24.76 -14.71 11.79
CA ASP A 22 24.34 -14.78 10.38
C ASP A 22 25.32 -14.03 9.46
N TYR A 23 25.74 -12.82 9.83
CA TYR A 23 26.74 -12.03 9.08
C TYR A 23 28.11 -12.70 9.08
N ASN A 24 28.56 -13.26 10.21
CA ASN A 24 29.83 -13.98 10.30
C ASN A 24 29.81 -15.24 9.41
N SER A 25 28.70 -15.98 9.41
CA SER A 25 28.52 -17.12 8.50
C SER A 25 28.54 -16.67 7.04
N LYS A 26 27.85 -15.58 6.69
CA LYS A 26 27.86 -15.02 5.32
C LYS A 26 29.25 -14.56 4.89
N ALA A 27 29.99 -13.89 5.76
CA ALA A 27 31.36 -13.47 5.50
C ALA A 27 32.28 -14.68 5.26
N THR A 28 32.17 -15.71 6.10
CA THR A 28 32.92 -16.96 5.97
C THR A 28 32.63 -17.67 4.63
N HIS A 29 31.38 -17.60 4.16
CA HIS A 29 30.95 -18.22 2.91
C HIS A 29 30.96 -17.30 1.69
N ARG A 30 31.50 -16.07 1.80
CA ARG A 30 31.52 -15.04 0.74
C ARG A 30 30.14 -14.80 0.10
N LEU A 31 29.08 -14.85 0.92
CA LEU A 31 27.71 -14.59 0.48
C LEU A 31 27.41 -13.09 0.58
N LEU A 32 26.82 -12.53 -0.47
CA LEU A 32 26.36 -11.15 -0.47
C LEU A 32 25.18 -10.98 0.51
N PRO A 33 25.01 -9.79 1.14
CA PRO A 33 23.83 -9.47 1.94
C PRO A 33 22.55 -9.71 1.13
N GLY A 34 21.63 -10.52 1.66
CA GLY A 34 20.37 -10.89 0.98
C GLY A 34 20.45 -12.12 0.07
N ALA A 35 21.65 -12.69 -0.17
CA ALA A 35 21.77 -13.98 -0.83
C ALA A 35 21.24 -15.09 0.10
N ALA A 36 20.29 -15.90 -0.39
CA ALA A 36 19.83 -17.07 0.35
C ALA A 36 21.01 -18.03 0.56
N PHE A 37 21.18 -18.55 1.78
CA PHE A 37 22.14 -19.61 2.06
C PHE A 37 21.78 -20.82 1.20
N ARG A 38 22.53 -21.00 0.10
CA ARG A 38 22.49 -22.21 -0.71
C ARG A 38 23.62 -23.10 -0.19
N PRO A 39 23.32 -24.09 0.67
CA PRO A 39 24.35 -24.97 1.18
C PRO A 39 25.12 -25.56 0.00
N SER A 40 26.45 -25.56 0.08
CA SER A 40 27.27 -26.17 -0.96
C SER A 40 26.86 -27.62 -1.17
N GLU A 41 26.98 -28.13 -2.40
CA GLU A 41 26.70 -29.55 -2.69
C GLU A 41 27.48 -30.47 -1.76
N ARG A 42 28.68 -30.05 -1.32
CA ARG A 42 29.49 -30.73 -0.31
C ARG A 42 28.81 -30.81 1.06
N TYR A 43 28.18 -29.73 1.51
CA TYR A 43 27.45 -29.72 2.78
C TYR A 43 26.21 -30.61 2.72
N LEU A 44 25.45 -30.54 1.62
CA LEU A 44 24.28 -31.40 1.41
C LEU A 44 24.67 -32.88 1.33
N ALA A 45 25.74 -33.18 0.61
CA ALA A 45 26.32 -34.51 0.50
C ALA A 45 26.72 -35.07 1.86
N TRP A 46 27.45 -34.30 2.67
CA TRP A 46 27.80 -34.70 4.05
C TRP A 46 26.56 -34.93 4.92
N ARG A 47 25.59 -34.01 4.91
CA ARG A 47 24.37 -34.09 5.74
C ARG A 47 23.49 -35.30 5.39
N HIS A 48 23.44 -35.67 4.12
CA HIS A 48 22.63 -36.80 3.63
C HIS A 48 23.44 -38.09 3.46
N GLY A 49 24.71 -38.12 3.91
CA GLY A 49 25.58 -39.30 3.77
C GLY A 49 25.89 -39.69 2.33
N VAL A 50 25.68 -38.78 1.38
CA VAL A 50 25.94 -38.99 -0.05
C VAL A 50 27.38 -38.59 -0.34
N ARG A 51 28.15 -39.41 -1.06
CA ARG A 51 29.45 -38.98 -1.58
C ARG A 51 29.25 -38.21 -2.89
N LEU A 52 29.84 -37.02 -2.99
CA LEU A 52 29.86 -36.32 -4.27
C LEU A 52 30.67 -37.13 -5.28
N PRO A 53 30.22 -37.22 -6.54
CA PRO A 53 31.05 -37.76 -7.60
C PRO A 53 32.34 -36.95 -7.67
N GLN A 54 33.49 -37.61 -7.87
CA GLN A 54 34.71 -36.90 -8.18
C GLN A 54 34.46 -36.01 -9.39
N LYS A 55 35.05 -34.81 -9.40
CA LYS A 55 35.00 -33.87 -10.53
C LYS A 55 35.65 -34.56 -11.73
N SER A 56 34.86 -35.38 -12.42
CA SER A 56 35.25 -35.99 -13.67
C SER A 56 35.63 -34.85 -14.60
N ALA A 57 36.70 -35.05 -15.37
CA ALA A 57 36.99 -34.20 -16.52
C ALA A 57 35.67 -33.96 -17.22
N LEU A 58 35.39 -32.67 -17.51
CA LEU A 58 34.15 -32.24 -18.13
C LEU A 58 33.80 -33.28 -19.21
N PRO A 59 32.68 -34.02 -19.09
CA PRO A 59 32.28 -34.90 -20.16
C PRO A 59 32.31 -34.05 -21.44
N PRO A 60 32.76 -34.60 -22.59
CA PRO A 60 32.76 -33.85 -23.85
C PRO A 60 31.41 -33.15 -23.91
N PRO A 61 31.39 -31.83 -24.17
CA PRO A 61 30.20 -31.01 -23.96
C PRO A 61 29.04 -31.82 -24.48
N ILE A 62 28.15 -32.20 -23.56
CA ILE A 62 26.88 -32.76 -23.98
C ILE A 62 26.38 -31.64 -24.86
N THR A 63 26.41 -31.87 -26.17
CA THR A 63 25.56 -31.19 -27.10
C THR A 63 24.19 -31.60 -26.60
N LEU A 64 23.73 -30.88 -25.57
CA LEU A 64 22.32 -30.60 -25.44
C LEU A 64 22.00 -30.20 -26.87
N PRO A 65 21.11 -30.92 -27.58
CA PRO A 65 20.61 -30.36 -28.82
C PRO A 65 20.27 -28.94 -28.42
N GLU A 66 20.89 -27.96 -29.09
CA GLU A 66 20.39 -26.60 -29.06
C GLU A 66 18.89 -26.80 -29.04
N THR A 67 18.24 -26.33 -27.98
CA THR A 67 16.80 -26.26 -28.01
C THR A 67 16.57 -25.20 -29.08
N LYS A 68 16.63 -25.64 -30.35
CA LYS A 68 15.87 -25.16 -31.47
C LYS A 68 14.57 -24.86 -30.81
N SER A 69 14.39 -23.55 -30.59
CA SER A 69 13.17 -22.91 -30.18
C SER A 69 12.03 -23.81 -30.62
N THR A 70 11.57 -24.68 -29.72
CA THR A 70 10.42 -25.50 -30.03
C THR A 70 9.37 -24.46 -30.29
N LEU A 71 8.81 -24.53 -31.50
CA LEU A 71 7.90 -23.56 -32.05
C LEU A 71 6.70 -23.47 -31.09
N ARG A 72 6.82 -22.66 -30.03
CA ARG A 72 5.74 -22.42 -29.09
C ARG A 72 4.73 -21.63 -29.88
N LEU A 73 3.58 -22.24 -30.12
CA LEU A 73 2.46 -21.59 -30.79
C LEU A 73 2.15 -20.30 -30.04
N VAL A 74 1.98 -19.21 -30.78
CA VAL A 74 1.63 -17.91 -30.23
C VAL A 74 0.21 -17.97 -29.67
N ASP A 75 0.00 -17.47 -28.45
CA ASP A 75 -1.27 -17.54 -27.73
C ASP A 75 -1.83 -16.13 -27.45
N ALA A 76 -2.83 -15.73 -28.24
CA ALA A 76 -3.46 -14.41 -28.11
C ALA A 76 -4.27 -14.25 -26.81
N ASN A 77 -4.78 -15.35 -26.21
CA ASN A 77 -5.49 -15.25 -24.93
C ASN A 77 -4.53 -14.92 -23.80
N LYS A 78 -3.36 -15.56 -23.78
CA LYS A 78 -2.28 -15.18 -22.86
C LYS A 78 -1.80 -13.75 -23.16
N GLY A 79 -1.67 -13.40 -24.43
CA GLY A 79 -1.36 -12.04 -24.88
C GLY A 79 -2.28 -10.98 -24.29
N ARG A 80 -3.60 -11.26 -24.25
CA ARG A 80 -4.62 -10.40 -23.65
C ARG A 80 -4.39 -10.16 -22.16
N GLU A 81 -4.12 -11.21 -21.40
CA GLU A 81 -3.87 -11.09 -19.95
C GLU A 81 -2.62 -10.24 -19.67
N LEU A 82 -1.55 -10.47 -20.43
CA LEU A 82 -0.32 -9.71 -20.32
C LEU A 82 -0.49 -8.25 -20.74
N PHE A 83 -1.23 -8.01 -21.82
CA PHE A 83 -1.59 -6.67 -22.29
C PHE A 83 -2.42 -5.93 -21.24
N TRP A 84 -3.39 -6.59 -20.62
CA TRP A 84 -4.20 -6.01 -19.53
C TRP A 84 -3.39 -5.68 -18.28
N GLY A 85 -2.39 -6.48 -17.95
CA GLY A 85 -1.51 -6.22 -16.81
C GLY A 85 -0.50 -5.10 -17.04
N THR A 86 -0.11 -4.82 -18.28
CA THR A 86 1.04 -3.93 -18.57
C THR A 86 0.71 -2.72 -19.45
N CYS A 87 -0.15 -2.89 -20.45
CA CYS A 87 -0.29 -1.92 -21.54
C CYS A 87 -1.54 -1.03 -21.44
N VAL A 88 -2.59 -1.51 -20.75
CA VAL A 88 -3.92 -0.87 -20.72
C VAL A 88 -3.91 0.53 -20.11
N THR A 89 -3.05 0.80 -19.14
CA THR A 89 -2.98 2.11 -18.48
C THR A 89 -2.75 3.25 -19.47
N CYS A 90 -2.01 3.01 -20.54
CA CYS A 90 -1.73 4.02 -21.57
C CYS A 90 -2.51 3.77 -22.86
N HIS A 91 -2.74 2.51 -23.24
CA HIS A 91 -3.30 2.15 -24.54
C HIS A 91 -4.78 1.75 -24.51
N GLY A 92 -5.44 1.75 -23.35
CA GLY A 92 -6.84 1.35 -23.23
C GLY A 92 -7.02 -0.17 -23.32
N ARG A 93 -8.19 -0.67 -22.92
CA ARG A 93 -8.44 -2.11 -22.77
C ARG A 93 -8.53 -2.84 -24.11
N GLY A 94 -9.07 -2.16 -25.12
CA GLY A 94 -9.15 -2.61 -26.51
C GLY A 94 -8.07 -2.00 -27.40
N GLY A 95 -7.04 -1.35 -26.84
CA GLY A 95 -5.99 -0.70 -27.63
C GLY A 95 -6.42 0.61 -28.27
N GLU A 96 -7.54 1.22 -27.85
CA GLU A 96 -8.08 2.49 -28.37
C GLU A 96 -7.22 3.72 -28.08
N GLY A 97 -6.22 3.60 -27.21
CA GLY A 97 -5.39 4.71 -26.74
C GLY A 97 -6.08 5.54 -25.66
N MET A 98 -5.32 6.42 -25.02
CA MET A 98 -5.82 7.33 -24.00
C MET A 98 -5.34 8.76 -24.29
N PRO A 99 -6.24 9.77 -24.33
CA PRO A 99 -5.85 11.16 -24.62
C PRO A 99 -4.75 11.65 -23.68
N GLY A 100 -3.70 12.24 -24.24
CA GLY A 100 -2.54 12.72 -23.47
C GLY A 100 -1.58 11.62 -23.00
N TYR A 101 -1.85 10.34 -23.27
CA TYR A 101 -1.01 9.21 -22.90
C TYR A 101 -0.63 8.37 -24.13
N GLY A 102 -1.06 7.10 -24.19
CA GLY A 102 -0.74 6.18 -25.27
C GLY A 102 -1.60 6.42 -26.51
N LYS A 103 -0.98 6.25 -27.68
CA LYS A 103 -1.70 6.28 -28.95
C LYS A 103 -2.60 5.06 -29.12
N ASP A 104 -3.63 5.21 -29.93
CA ASP A 104 -4.44 4.11 -30.43
C ASP A 104 -3.55 3.09 -31.16
N LEU A 105 -3.65 1.81 -30.79
CA LEU A 105 -2.93 0.68 -31.39
C LEU A 105 -3.74 -0.01 -32.50
N VAL A 106 -5.06 0.05 -32.42
CA VAL A 106 -5.98 -0.63 -33.35
C VAL A 106 -6.30 0.18 -34.60
N ALA A 107 -6.17 1.51 -34.52
CA ALA A 107 -6.30 2.44 -35.64
C ALA A 107 -4.96 2.93 -36.18
N SER A 108 -3.87 2.65 -35.48
CA SER A 108 -2.55 3.16 -35.86
C SER A 108 -1.99 2.46 -37.09
N ARG A 109 -1.73 3.26 -38.13
CA ARG A 109 -0.99 2.87 -39.33
C ARG A 109 0.40 2.32 -38.98
N PHE A 110 1.09 2.89 -37.99
CA PHE A 110 2.41 2.41 -37.56
C PHE A 110 2.38 0.96 -37.08
N VAL A 111 1.33 0.58 -36.33
CA VAL A 111 1.15 -0.79 -35.87
C VAL A 111 0.71 -1.69 -37.03
N ALA A 112 -0.20 -1.20 -37.88
CA ALA A 112 -0.73 -1.98 -39.00
C ALA A 112 0.32 -2.31 -40.08
N GLU A 113 1.25 -1.40 -40.37
CA GLU A 113 2.24 -1.57 -41.45
C GLU A 113 3.53 -2.29 -41.02
N ARG A 114 3.79 -2.41 -39.70
CA ARG A 114 4.93 -3.19 -39.21
C ARG A 114 4.62 -4.67 -39.20
N ASP A 115 5.64 -5.48 -39.46
CA ASP A 115 5.62 -6.91 -39.23
C ASP A 115 5.67 -7.22 -37.72
N ASP A 116 5.32 -8.45 -37.35
CA ASP A 116 5.20 -8.83 -35.93
C ASP A 116 6.56 -8.82 -35.22
N ALA A 117 7.63 -9.21 -35.91
CA ALA A 117 8.98 -9.16 -35.37
C ALA A 117 9.43 -7.71 -35.13
N GLY A 118 9.22 -6.82 -36.09
CA GLY A 118 9.53 -5.40 -35.95
C GLY A 118 8.67 -4.69 -34.89
N LEU A 119 7.46 -5.18 -34.61
CA LEU A 119 6.64 -4.68 -33.51
C LEU A 119 7.15 -5.17 -32.15
N VAL A 120 7.57 -6.44 -32.05
CA VAL A 120 8.23 -6.96 -30.84
C VAL A 120 9.50 -6.18 -30.53
N ASP A 121 10.35 -5.92 -31.51
CA ASP A 121 11.58 -5.14 -31.32
C ASP A 121 11.31 -3.70 -30.92
N PHE A 122 10.26 -3.09 -31.46
CA PHE A 122 9.80 -1.78 -31.01
C PHE A 122 9.35 -1.82 -29.55
N VAL A 123 8.56 -2.81 -29.14
CA VAL A 123 8.12 -2.94 -27.75
C VAL A 123 9.30 -3.20 -26.81
N LYS A 124 10.30 -3.97 -27.23
CA LYS A 124 11.52 -4.23 -26.44
C LYS A 124 12.26 -2.95 -26.09
N GLN A 125 12.36 -2.01 -27.04
CA GLN A 125 13.08 -0.75 -26.86
C GLN A 125 12.19 0.37 -26.29
N GLY A 126 10.92 0.38 -26.64
CA GLY A 126 10.03 1.50 -26.40
C GLY A 126 10.37 2.73 -27.26
N ARG A 127 9.90 3.91 -26.85
CA ARG A 127 10.18 5.19 -27.50
C ARG A 127 10.35 6.31 -26.48
N SER A 128 11.48 7.02 -26.57
CA SER A 128 11.83 8.14 -25.70
C SER A 128 10.94 9.38 -25.95
N PRO A 129 10.64 10.23 -24.94
CA PRO A 129 10.00 11.54 -25.10
C PRO A 129 10.69 12.44 -26.11
N TRP A 130 12.02 12.30 -26.19
CA TRP A 130 12.91 13.13 -27.00
C TRP A 130 13.09 12.58 -28.43
N ASP A 131 12.56 11.38 -28.71
CA ASP A 131 12.60 10.82 -30.06
C ASP A 131 11.82 11.75 -31.02
N PRO A 132 12.40 12.14 -32.17
CA PRO A 132 11.73 13.00 -33.15
C PRO A 132 10.38 12.45 -33.62
N LEU A 133 10.24 11.11 -33.67
CA LEU A 133 9.00 10.43 -34.07
C LEU A 133 8.02 10.26 -32.90
N ASN A 134 8.35 10.71 -31.69
CA ASN A 134 7.41 10.76 -30.58
C ASN A 134 6.52 11.99 -30.67
N THR A 135 5.30 11.78 -31.16
CA THR A 135 4.28 12.83 -31.30
C THR A 135 3.52 13.15 -30.01
N THR A 136 3.54 12.26 -29.00
CA THR A 136 2.86 12.53 -27.71
C THR A 136 3.78 13.19 -26.69
N LYS A 137 5.11 13.12 -26.89
CA LYS A 137 6.13 13.50 -25.90
C LYS A 137 6.02 12.71 -24.58
N VAL A 138 5.29 11.60 -24.59
CA VAL A 138 5.17 10.66 -23.46
C VAL A 138 6.12 9.49 -23.70
N GLN A 139 6.89 9.09 -22.68
CA GLN A 139 7.76 7.92 -22.76
C GLN A 139 6.91 6.67 -22.91
N MET A 140 7.19 5.86 -23.94
CA MET A 140 6.84 4.45 -23.95
C MET A 140 8.07 3.68 -23.44
N PRO A 141 8.07 3.14 -22.22
CA PRO A 141 9.26 2.49 -21.68
C PRO A 141 9.55 1.16 -22.41
N PRO A 142 10.81 0.67 -22.37
CA PRO A 142 11.16 -0.68 -22.79
C PRO A 142 10.21 -1.71 -22.17
N ARG A 143 9.69 -2.62 -23.00
CA ARG A 143 8.72 -3.66 -22.61
C ARG A 143 7.49 -3.13 -21.85
N GLY A 144 7.04 -1.92 -22.19
CA GLY A 144 5.90 -1.27 -21.53
C GLY A 144 6.14 -0.99 -20.03
N GLY A 145 7.40 -0.96 -19.59
CA GLY A 145 7.76 -0.78 -18.18
C GLY A 145 7.84 -2.08 -17.37
N ASN A 146 7.61 -3.24 -18.00
CA ASN A 146 7.70 -4.54 -17.35
C ASN A 146 8.93 -5.33 -17.85
N PRO A 147 10.05 -5.30 -17.11
CA PRO A 147 11.27 -6.01 -17.53
C PRO A 147 11.13 -7.53 -17.52
N MET A 148 10.09 -8.09 -16.88
CA MET A 148 9.86 -9.53 -16.75
C MET A 148 9.21 -10.16 -17.99
N LEU A 149 8.71 -9.35 -18.93
CA LEU A 149 8.15 -9.89 -20.18
C LEU A 149 9.26 -10.50 -21.05
N SER A 150 9.13 -11.79 -21.37
CA SER A 150 10.03 -12.47 -22.29
C SER A 150 9.69 -12.16 -23.75
N ASP A 151 10.61 -12.42 -24.67
CA ASP A 151 10.37 -12.24 -26.11
C ASP A 151 9.25 -13.16 -26.66
N ALA A 152 8.93 -14.25 -25.95
CA ALA A 152 7.77 -15.08 -26.26
C ALA A 152 6.46 -14.42 -25.78
N ASP A 153 6.48 -13.79 -24.60
CA ASP A 153 5.33 -13.04 -24.08
C ASP A 153 5.01 -11.81 -24.95
N LEU A 154 6.04 -11.14 -25.47
CA LEU A 154 5.85 -10.02 -26.40
C LEU A 154 5.19 -10.46 -27.71
N ARG A 155 5.53 -11.67 -28.22
CA ARG A 155 4.85 -12.25 -29.38
C ARG A 155 3.39 -12.57 -29.10
N ASP A 156 3.09 -13.13 -27.92
CA ASP A 156 1.72 -13.38 -27.46
C ASP A 156 0.90 -12.06 -27.41
N ILE A 157 1.48 -10.99 -26.84
CA ILE A 157 0.86 -9.64 -26.80
C ILE A 157 0.63 -9.09 -28.22
N VAL A 158 1.62 -9.22 -29.12
CA VAL A 158 1.47 -8.74 -30.50
C VAL A 158 0.34 -9.48 -31.22
N ALA A 159 0.22 -10.80 -31.03
CA ALA A 159 -0.91 -11.54 -31.59
C ALA A 159 -2.27 -11.04 -31.08
N PHE A 160 -2.37 -10.71 -29.79
CA PHE A 160 -3.59 -10.10 -29.25
C PHE A 160 -3.87 -8.73 -29.89
N ILE A 161 -2.86 -7.88 -30.09
CA ILE A 161 -3.01 -6.59 -30.79
C ILE A 161 -3.52 -6.80 -32.23
N ARG A 162 -3.07 -7.86 -32.92
CA ARG A 162 -3.58 -8.23 -34.25
C ARG A 162 -5.04 -8.66 -34.22
N GLU A 163 -5.45 -9.41 -33.20
CA GLU A 163 -6.85 -9.76 -32.99
C GLU A 163 -7.71 -8.50 -32.83
N LEU A 164 -7.30 -7.54 -32.00
CA LEU A 164 -8.00 -6.28 -31.83
C LEU A 164 -8.11 -5.47 -33.14
N GLN A 165 -7.05 -5.44 -33.96
CA GLN A 165 -7.08 -4.81 -35.28
C GLN A 165 -8.08 -5.51 -36.21
N LYS A 166 -8.14 -6.84 -36.19
CA LYS A 166 -9.08 -7.64 -36.98
C LYS A 166 -10.52 -7.44 -36.53
N GLU A 167 -10.78 -7.44 -35.22
CA GLU A 167 -12.10 -7.17 -34.64
C GLU A 167 -12.60 -5.78 -35.02
N ARG A 168 -11.73 -4.76 -34.93
CA ARG A 168 -12.06 -3.40 -35.37
C ARG A 168 -12.36 -3.35 -36.86
N ALA A 169 -11.55 -4.01 -37.70
CA ALA A 169 -11.81 -4.09 -39.14
C ALA A 169 -13.18 -4.73 -39.44
N ALA A 170 -13.53 -5.81 -38.73
CA ALA A 170 -14.84 -6.46 -38.85
C ALA A 170 -15.99 -5.55 -38.38
N LYS A 171 -15.78 -4.78 -37.31
CA LYS A 171 -16.76 -3.82 -36.78
C LYS A 171 -16.94 -2.60 -37.69
N VAL A 172 -15.88 -2.09 -38.30
CA VAL A 172 -15.95 -1.00 -39.29
C VAL A 172 -16.62 -1.45 -40.59
N ALA A 173 -16.47 -2.74 -40.95
CA ALA A 173 -17.18 -3.35 -42.07
C ALA A 173 -18.67 -3.63 -41.77
N SER A 174 -19.13 -3.46 -40.53
CA SER A 174 -20.52 -3.67 -40.11
C SER A 174 -21.21 -2.32 -39.80
N PRO A 175 -22.30 -1.94 -40.49
CA PRO A 175 -22.95 -0.63 -40.28
C PRO A 175 -23.60 -0.52 -38.87
N PRO A 176 -23.54 0.66 -38.20
CA PRO A 176 -24.00 0.77 -36.81
C PRO A 176 -25.51 1.01 -36.71
N ALA A 177 -26.18 0.17 -35.89
CA ALA A 177 -27.48 0.45 -35.31
C ALA A 177 -27.31 1.34 -34.06
N ALA A 178 -28.13 2.39 -33.96
CA ALA A 178 -28.06 3.48 -32.99
C ALA A 178 -28.95 3.27 -31.75
N THR A 179 -28.54 3.85 -30.61
CA THR A 179 -29.32 4.39 -29.45
C THR A 179 -28.27 4.92 -28.43
N ALA A 180 -28.12 6.21 -28.05
CA ALA A 180 -29.02 7.24 -27.47
C ALA A 180 -29.76 6.76 -26.21
N GLY A 181 -29.74 7.38 -25.02
CA GLY A 181 -29.15 8.59 -24.43
C GLY A 181 -29.79 8.88 -23.04
N ALA A 182 -29.17 9.76 -22.23
CA ALA A 182 -29.71 10.63 -21.13
C ALA A 182 -30.29 9.97 -19.84
N ASP A 183 -29.84 10.25 -18.60
CA ASP A 183 -29.70 11.49 -17.76
C ASP A 183 -30.94 11.84 -16.90
N GLN A 184 -30.75 11.97 -15.57
CA GLN A 184 -31.70 12.60 -14.64
C GLN A 184 -31.00 13.20 -13.38
N PRO A 185 -31.22 14.48 -13.00
CA PRO A 185 -30.65 15.10 -11.78
C PRO A 185 -31.64 15.26 -10.59
N PRO A 186 -31.16 15.57 -9.35
CA PRO A 186 -31.93 15.46 -8.09
C PRO A 186 -32.44 16.79 -7.50
N GLY A 187 -33.47 16.73 -6.64
CA GLY A 187 -34.04 17.86 -5.90
C GLY A 187 -33.64 17.94 -4.42
N ALA A 188 -33.61 19.16 -3.87
CA ALA A 188 -33.28 19.51 -2.47
C ALA A 188 -34.54 19.83 -1.61
N PRO A 189 -34.46 19.87 -0.25
CA PRO A 189 -35.61 19.84 0.65
C PRO A 189 -36.01 21.22 1.23
N ALA A 190 -37.25 21.33 1.74
CA ALA A 190 -37.79 22.50 2.42
C ALA A 190 -37.95 22.28 3.94
N THR A 191 -37.49 23.26 4.72
CA THR A 191 -37.68 23.46 6.16
C THR A 191 -38.93 24.30 6.44
N VAL A 192 -39.57 24.11 7.60
CA VAL A 192 -40.46 25.14 8.17
C VAL A 192 -40.38 25.12 9.70
N ALA A 193 -40.16 26.32 10.25
CA ALA A 193 -40.09 26.64 11.67
C ALA A 193 -41.48 27.08 12.21
N ALA A 194 -41.60 27.01 13.53
CA ALA A 194 -42.76 27.35 14.34
C ALA A 194 -43.05 28.86 14.40
N SER A 195 -44.29 29.21 14.77
CA SER A 195 -44.64 30.48 15.44
C SER A 195 -46.07 30.41 16.00
N SER A 196 -46.24 30.75 17.29
CA SER A 196 -47.29 31.71 17.74
C SER A 196 -47.28 31.87 19.27
N GLU A 197 -46.95 33.08 19.73
CA GLU A 197 -47.52 33.76 20.90
C GLU A 197 -48.32 34.99 20.36
N PRO A 198 -49.10 35.80 21.13
CA PRO A 198 -49.18 35.97 22.60
C PRO A 198 -50.60 36.21 23.20
N VAL A 199 -50.77 36.21 24.55
CA VAL A 199 -51.68 37.13 25.29
C VAL A 199 -51.20 37.29 26.76
N ALA A 200 -51.20 38.52 27.26
CA ALA A 200 -50.84 38.93 28.62
C ALA A 200 -51.95 38.68 29.67
N GLY A 201 -51.54 38.36 30.92
CA GLY A 201 -52.38 38.54 32.12
C GLY A 201 -52.51 37.35 33.08
N VAL A 202 -51.43 37.06 33.82
CA VAL A 202 -51.34 36.31 35.10
C VAL A 202 -52.32 35.14 35.34
N THR A 203 -51.83 33.93 35.04
CA THR A 203 -52.22 32.64 35.66
C THR A 203 -50.97 31.74 35.70
N PRO A 204 -50.83 30.84 36.69
CA PRO A 204 -49.54 30.31 37.14
C PRO A 204 -48.79 29.51 36.06
N ALA A 205 -47.46 29.60 36.07
CA ALA A 205 -46.59 28.96 35.07
C ALA A 205 -46.79 27.43 35.06
N PRO A 206 -46.92 26.80 33.87
CA PRO A 206 -47.08 25.36 33.76
C PRO A 206 -45.73 24.68 34.02
N GLY A 207 -45.70 23.81 35.03
CA GLY A 207 -44.50 23.03 35.38
C GLY A 207 -44.19 22.90 36.87
N GLU A 208 -45.12 23.25 37.77
CA GLU A 208 -44.90 23.00 39.19
C GLU A 208 -44.89 21.50 39.50
N ASP A 209 -43.73 21.03 39.94
CA ASP A 209 -43.48 19.67 40.39
C ASP A 209 -44.55 19.28 41.44
N PRO A 210 -45.38 18.24 41.22
CA PRO A 210 -46.54 17.92 42.07
C PRO A 210 -46.18 17.61 43.53
N LEU A 211 -44.90 17.41 43.82
CA LEU A 211 -44.36 17.25 45.18
C LEU A 211 -44.31 18.56 45.96
N LEU A 212 -44.10 19.72 45.30
CA LEU A 212 -44.06 21.04 45.97
C LEU A 212 -45.43 21.49 46.46
N ALA A 213 -46.52 21.09 45.78
CA ALA A 213 -47.89 21.39 46.18
C ALA A 213 -48.32 20.67 47.48
N ARG A 214 -47.57 19.66 47.93
CA ARG A 214 -47.85 18.87 49.15
C ARG A 214 -46.89 19.16 50.30
N SER A 215 -45.96 20.09 50.15
CA SER A 215 -44.98 20.44 51.20
C SER A 215 -45.63 21.26 52.32
N VAL A 216 -45.55 20.75 53.56
CA VAL A 216 -45.91 21.49 54.79
C VAL A 216 -44.80 22.47 55.22
N ILE A 217 -43.62 22.35 54.62
CA ILE A 217 -42.49 23.24 54.88
C ILE A 217 -42.73 24.54 54.09
N PRO A 218 -42.71 25.73 54.73
CA PRO A 218 -42.82 27.00 54.03
C PRO A 218 -41.76 27.10 52.92
N ARG A 219 -42.11 27.63 51.75
CA ARG A 219 -41.10 27.93 50.71
C ARG A 219 -40.00 28.78 51.36
N ALA A 220 -38.76 28.32 51.29
CA ALA A 220 -37.63 29.09 51.76
C ALA A 220 -37.68 30.46 51.09
N VAL A 221 -37.60 31.53 51.89
CA VAL A 221 -37.39 32.89 51.38
C VAL A 221 -36.24 32.79 50.40
N TYR A 222 -36.45 33.24 49.16
CA TYR A 222 -35.41 33.24 48.14
C TYR A 222 -34.12 33.79 48.77
N GLY A 223 -33.16 32.91 49.04
CA GLY A 223 -31.85 33.33 49.50
C GLY A 223 -31.27 34.25 48.43
N THR A 224 -30.39 35.16 48.84
CA THR A 224 -29.61 35.95 47.88
C THR A 224 -29.12 35.03 46.78
N SER A 225 -29.28 35.44 45.52
CA SER A 225 -28.99 34.67 44.31
C SER A 225 -27.56 34.10 44.33
N GLY A 226 -27.38 32.94 44.96
CA GLY A 226 -26.08 32.29 45.16
C GLY A 226 -25.07 33.10 45.99
N LEU A 227 -23.92 32.48 46.25
CA LEU A 227 -22.71 33.19 46.64
C LEU A 227 -22.35 34.19 45.53
N ASP A 228 -21.86 35.36 45.92
CA ASP A 228 -21.50 36.45 45.01
C ASP A 228 -20.66 35.93 43.81
N PRO A 229 -20.95 36.31 42.56
CA PRO A 229 -20.18 35.89 41.40
C PRO A 229 -18.66 36.12 41.55
N ALA A 230 -18.25 37.16 42.29
CA ALA A 230 -16.86 37.43 42.61
C ALA A 230 -16.27 36.40 43.59
N PHE A 231 -17.07 35.81 44.48
CA PHE A 231 -16.63 34.69 45.31
C PHE A 231 -16.31 33.47 44.46
N PHE A 232 -17.17 33.10 43.51
CA PHE A 232 -16.88 32.00 42.58
C PHE A 232 -15.68 32.29 41.69
N ALA A 233 -15.54 33.53 41.19
CA ALA A 233 -14.36 33.94 40.44
C ALA A 233 -13.07 33.86 41.30
N ALA A 234 -13.15 34.21 42.58
CA ALA A 234 -12.05 34.13 43.54
C ALA A 234 -11.79 32.71 44.08
N ALA A 235 -12.75 31.80 44.01
CA ALA A 235 -12.59 30.39 44.35
C ALA A 235 -12.08 29.57 43.16
N ASN A 236 -12.49 29.91 41.93
CA ASN A 236 -12.11 29.23 40.70
C ASN A 236 -10.83 29.76 40.04
N ARG A 237 -10.16 30.78 40.61
CA ARG A 237 -8.84 31.18 40.13
C ARG A 237 -7.85 30.03 40.35
N PRO A 238 -7.29 29.42 39.29
CA PRO A 238 -6.31 28.36 39.47
C PRO A 238 -5.12 28.95 40.25
N LYS A 239 -4.72 28.28 41.33
CA LYS A 239 -3.59 28.70 42.19
C LYS A 239 -2.26 28.81 41.44
N TRP A 240 -2.22 28.36 40.20
CA TRP A 240 -1.06 28.36 39.33
C TRP A 240 -1.47 28.81 37.93
N LYS A 241 -0.65 29.69 37.34
CA LYS A 241 -0.82 30.12 35.94
C LYS A 241 -0.23 29.03 35.05
N PRO A 242 -1.04 28.34 34.21
CA PRO A 242 -0.51 27.35 33.29
C PRO A 242 0.53 27.96 32.35
N PRO A 243 1.58 27.23 31.96
CA PRO A 243 2.59 27.71 31.06
C PRO A 243 1.93 28.01 29.71
N GLU A 244 2.43 29.06 29.07
CA GLU A 244 1.81 29.68 27.90
C GLU A 244 1.65 28.72 26.70
N ASN A 245 2.43 27.63 26.69
CA ASN A 245 2.49 26.61 25.66
C ASN A 245 1.91 25.23 26.08
N ALA A 246 1.14 25.16 27.17
CA ALA A 246 0.58 23.89 27.66
C ALA A 246 -0.25 23.14 26.60
N SER A 247 -1.09 23.85 25.85
CA SER A 247 -1.93 23.26 24.80
C SER A 247 -1.10 22.67 23.66
N THR A 248 -0.03 23.35 23.25
CA THR A 248 0.91 22.87 22.23
C THR A 248 1.63 21.60 22.68
N PHE A 249 2.10 21.57 23.94
CA PHE A 249 2.73 20.41 24.52
C PHE A 249 1.79 19.19 24.53
N PHE A 250 0.58 19.34 25.08
CA PHE A 250 -0.40 18.25 25.12
C PHE A 250 -0.83 17.82 23.71
N GLY A 251 -0.98 18.75 22.77
CA GLY A 251 -1.30 18.46 21.37
C GLY A 251 -0.24 17.59 20.71
N MET A 252 1.05 17.94 20.84
CA MET A 252 2.16 17.12 20.35
C MET A 252 2.23 15.76 21.05
N TYR A 253 2.10 15.73 22.38
CA TYR A 253 2.15 14.51 23.18
C TYR A 253 1.09 13.48 22.75
N PHE A 254 -0.17 13.89 22.66
CA PHE A 254 -1.25 12.97 22.28
C PHE A 254 -1.13 12.54 20.81
N SER A 255 -0.74 13.44 19.91
CA SER A 255 -0.52 13.10 18.49
C SER A 255 0.59 12.07 18.31
N ALA A 256 1.73 12.27 18.99
CA ALA A 256 2.85 11.32 18.99
C ALA A 256 2.44 9.96 19.58
N THR A 257 1.66 9.97 20.66
CA THR A 257 1.16 8.75 21.32
C THR A 257 0.21 7.96 20.42
N VAL A 258 -0.71 8.63 19.74
CA VAL A 258 -1.63 7.99 18.78
C VAL A 258 -0.86 7.40 17.60
N LEU A 259 0.07 8.16 17.02
CA LEU A 259 0.89 7.68 15.91
C LEU A 259 1.74 6.45 16.31
N HIS A 260 2.29 6.46 17.53
CA HIS A 260 3.01 5.31 18.09
C HIS A 260 2.09 4.09 18.24
N GLY A 261 0.90 4.28 18.81
CA GLY A 261 -0.10 3.21 18.96
C GLY A 261 -0.49 2.59 17.61
N VAL A 262 -0.76 3.42 16.60
CA VAL A 262 -1.07 2.96 15.23
C VAL A 262 0.09 2.15 14.65
N HIS A 263 1.33 2.63 14.79
CA HIS A 263 2.51 1.92 14.31
C HIS A 263 2.65 0.54 14.98
N VAL A 264 2.52 0.45 16.30
CA VAL A 264 2.61 -0.83 17.04
C VAL A 264 1.53 -1.80 16.54
N LEU A 265 0.29 -1.35 16.38
CA LEU A 265 -0.80 -2.20 15.89
C LEU A 265 -0.54 -2.72 14.47
N LEU A 266 -0.21 -1.82 13.54
CA LEU A 266 0.08 -2.18 12.15
C LEU A 266 1.26 -3.12 12.05
N GLY A 267 2.32 -2.81 12.77
CA GLY A 267 3.48 -3.66 12.83
C GLY A 267 3.10 -5.04 13.36
N THR A 268 2.42 -5.14 14.51
CA THR A 268 2.12 -6.43 15.15
C THR A 268 1.27 -7.30 14.23
N ALA A 269 0.34 -6.70 13.48
CA ALA A 269 -0.41 -7.39 12.44
C ALA A 269 0.51 -7.96 11.35
N VAL A 270 1.43 -7.16 10.80
CA VAL A 270 2.36 -7.60 9.76
C VAL A 270 3.29 -8.72 10.26
N MET A 271 3.86 -8.56 11.45
CA MET A 271 4.71 -9.60 12.06
C MET A 271 3.93 -10.88 12.36
N GLY A 272 2.70 -10.75 12.88
CA GLY A 272 1.80 -11.88 13.10
C GLY A 272 1.50 -12.64 11.81
N LEU A 273 1.22 -11.93 10.71
CA LEU A 273 1.00 -12.54 9.39
C LEU A 273 2.25 -13.24 8.85
N LEU A 274 3.44 -12.69 9.08
CA LEU A 274 4.71 -13.34 8.71
C LEU A 274 4.94 -14.62 9.52
N VAL A 275 4.73 -14.58 10.84
CA VAL A 275 4.83 -15.76 11.71
C VAL A 275 3.84 -16.85 11.28
N VAL A 276 2.57 -16.49 11.05
CA VAL A 276 1.54 -17.44 10.57
C VAL A 276 1.94 -18.04 9.22
N ASN A 277 2.49 -17.24 8.29
CA ASN A 277 2.98 -17.76 7.02
C ASN A 277 4.16 -18.74 7.19
N VAL A 278 5.11 -18.44 8.07
CA VAL A 278 6.25 -19.33 8.36
C VAL A 278 5.77 -20.64 8.98
N VAL A 279 4.84 -20.58 9.93
CA VAL A 279 4.27 -21.78 10.58
C VAL A 279 3.47 -22.62 9.59
N ARG A 280 2.64 -22.01 8.74
CA ARG A 280 1.77 -22.72 7.79
C ARG A 280 2.50 -23.24 6.55
N ARG A 281 3.52 -22.53 6.06
CA ARG A 281 4.20 -22.83 4.78
C ARG A 281 5.62 -23.38 4.97
N GLY A 282 6.06 -23.53 6.22
CA GLY A 282 7.42 -23.90 6.57
C GLY A 282 8.42 -22.75 6.35
N ALA A 283 9.60 -22.90 6.96
CA ALA A 283 10.72 -21.96 6.82
C ALA A 283 11.33 -22.03 5.41
N SER A 284 10.64 -21.47 4.43
CA SER A 284 11.13 -21.34 3.05
C SER A 284 12.09 -20.15 2.95
N GLY A 285 13.14 -20.28 2.14
CA GLY A 285 14.08 -19.18 1.89
C GLY A 285 13.44 -17.91 1.30
N ARG A 286 12.23 -18.02 0.72
CA ARG A 286 11.45 -16.87 0.23
C ARG A 286 10.90 -15.98 1.36
N LEU A 287 10.69 -16.53 2.56
CA LEU A 287 10.20 -15.76 3.71
C LEU A 287 11.32 -15.12 4.54
N TYR A 288 12.58 -15.51 4.29
CA TYR A 288 13.73 -14.99 5.04
C TYR A 288 13.93 -13.48 4.84
N ALA A 289 13.95 -13.00 3.60
CA ALA A 289 14.11 -11.58 3.29
C ALA A 289 13.03 -10.68 3.93
N PRO A 290 11.71 -10.97 3.78
CA PRO A 290 10.68 -10.14 4.40
C PRO A 290 10.69 -10.20 5.93
N VAL A 291 11.05 -11.33 6.55
CA VAL A 291 11.19 -11.42 8.02
C VAL A 291 12.36 -10.58 8.52
N LEU A 292 13.52 -10.67 7.86
CA LEU A 292 14.72 -9.91 8.24
C LEU A 292 14.51 -8.40 8.04
N LEU A 293 14.02 -8.00 6.87
CA LEU A 293 13.76 -6.59 6.55
C LEU A 293 12.66 -6.01 7.44
N GLY A 294 11.58 -6.77 7.67
CA GLY A 294 10.48 -6.34 8.52
C GLY A 294 10.92 -6.20 9.99
N GLY A 295 11.70 -7.14 10.51
CA GLY A 295 12.26 -7.05 11.87
C GLY A 295 13.24 -5.88 12.02
N ALA A 296 14.11 -5.65 11.03
CA ALA A 296 15.03 -4.52 11.03
C ALA A 296 14.29 -3.17 10.97
N PHE A 297 13.28 -3.04 10.11
CA PHE A 297 12.46 -1.83 10.00
C PHE A 297 11.72 -1.53 11.31
N TRP A 298 11.16 -2.55 11.96
CA TRP A 298 10.50 -2.38 13.25
C TRP A 298 11.44 -1.81 14.31
N TRP A 299 12.63 -2.40 14.44
CA TRP A 299 13.63 -1.96 15.41
C TRP A 299 14.09 -0.52 15.15
N TRP A 300 14.30 -0.18 13.87
CA TRP A 300 14.65 1.19 13.48
C TRP A 300 13.56 2.19 13.90
N LEU A 301 12.28 1.91 13.60
CA LEU A 301 11.18 2.78 14.04
C LEU A 301 11.09 2.89 15.57
N THR A 302 11.31 1.79 16.29
CA THR A 302 11.32 1.77 17.76
C THR A 302 12.43 2.65 18.32
N ALA A 303 13.62 2.63 17.72
CA ALA A 303 14.73 3.49 18.10
C ALA A 303 14.42 4.98 17.85
N CYS A 304 13.76 5.32 16.74
CA CYS A 304 13.28 6.69 16.49
C CYS A 304 12.32 7.17 17.58
N TRP A 305 11.38 6.33 18.02
CA TRP A 305 10.46 6.66 19.12
C TRP A 305 11.17 6.84 20.45
N LEU A 306 12.17 5.99 20.75
CA LEU A 306 12.96 6.09 21.98
C LEU A 306 13.73 7.41 22.06
N ALA A 307 14.15 7.97 20.93
CA ALA A 307 14.78 9.29 20.87
C ALA A 307 13.76 10.44 20.90
N LEU A 308 12.64 10.30 20.18
CA LEU A 308 11.64 11.36 20.03
C LEU A 308 10.87 11.63 21.32
N PHE A 309 10.49 10.61 22.08
CA PHE A 309 9.71 10.82 23.31
C PHE A 309 10.46 11.67 24.34
N PRO A 310 11.70 11.35 24.76
CA PRO A 310 12.48 12.20 25.65
C PRO A 310 12.69 13.61 25.09
N ALA A 311 12.91 13.74 23.77
CA ALA A 311 13.09 15.05 23.14
C ALA A 311 11.84 15.95 23.20
N VAL A 312 10.63 15.38 23.33
CA VAL A 312 9.39 16.14 23.55
C VAL A 312 9.23 16.58 25.02
N TYR A 313 9.91 15.89 25.96
CA TYR A 313 9.88 16.20 27.39
C TYR A 313 11.01 17.12 27.87
N LEU A 314 12.04 17.31 27.04
CA LEU A 314 13.17 18.22 27.26
C LEU A 314 12.87 19.61 26.67
#